data_AF-A0A5K1BR23-F1
#
_entry.id   AF-A0A5K1BR23-F1
#
_cell.length_a   1.000
_cell.length_b   1.000
_cell.length_c   1.000
_cell.angle_alpha   90.00
_cell.angle_beta   90.00
_cell.angle_gamma   90.00
#
_symmetry.space_group_name_H-M   'P 1'
#
loop_
_entity.id
_entity.type
_entity.pdbx_description
1 polymer ?
#
loop_
_entity_poly.entity_id
_entity_poly.type
_entity_poly.pdbx_seq_one_letter_code
_entity_poly.pdbx_strand_id
1 'polypeptide(L)' 'IGSLGKSANEAGVQNVTVKNVAFSGTTNGLRIKSWERSSNGFAKQILFDGATMDNVKNPIIIDQHYCPHNEGCPTE' A
#
# COMPACT_ATOMS: atom_id res chain seq x y z
N ILE A 1 -2.50 2.84 -0.64
CA ILE A 1 -1.61 3.65 0.23
C ILE A 1 -0.16 3.36 -0.13
N GLY A 2 0.66 4.39 -0.31
CA GLY A 2 2.08 4.27 -0.69
C GLY A 2 2.38 4.50 -2.19
N SER A 3 3.61 4.26 -2.66
CA SER A 3 4.72 3.67 -1.88
C SER A 3 5.22 4.58 -0.76
N LEU A 4 5.49 3.99 0.40
CA LEU A 4 6.17 4.61 1.54
C LEU A 4 7.59 4.05 1.68
N GLY A 5 8.48 4.73 2.39
CA GLY A 5 9.87 4.35 2.60
C GLY A 5 10.78 4.60 1.39
N LYS A 6 10.36 5.41 0.40
CA LYS A 6 11.25 5.71 -0.74
C LYS A 6 12.44 6.54 -0.27
N SER A 7 12.19 7.48 0.63
CA SER A 7 13.21 8.26 1.33
C SER A 7 13.28 7.83 2.79
N ALA A 8 14.46 7.93 3.41
CA ALA A 8 14.62 7.71 4.86
C ALA A 8 13.79 8.72 5.69
N ASN A 9 13.67 9.95 5.18
CA ASN A 9 12.85 11.01 5.76
C ASN A 9 11.71 11.37 4.80
N GLU A 10 10.48 11.02 5.16
CA GLU A 10 9.28 11.35 4.41
C GLU A 10 8.06 11.46 5.34
N ALA A 11 7.02 12.13 4.87
CA ALA A 11 5.78 12.24 5.63
C ALA A 11 5.05 10.88 5.68
N GLY A 12 4.53 10.53 6.86
CA GLY A 12 3.65 9.38 7.02
C GLY A 12 2.21 9.67 6.57
N VAL A 13 1.44 8.61 6.41
CA VAL A 13 0.01 8.63 6.11
C VAL A 13 -0.76 8.17 7.35
N GLN A 14 -1.78 8.94 7.74
CA GLN A 14 -2.66 8.59 8.85
C GLN A 14 -4.10 9.00 8.60
N ASN A 15 -5.02 8.35 9.31
CA ASN A 15 -6.44 8.72 9.36
C ASN A 15 -7.10 8.69 7.96
N VAL A 16 -6.88 7.60 7.23
CA VAL A 16 -7.49 7.38 5.92
C VAL A 16 -8.63 6.40 6.06
N THR A 17 -9.81 6.77 5.57
CA THR A 17 -10.95 5.86 5.44
C THR A 17 -11.29 5.70 3.96
N VAL A 18 -11.30 4.46 3.48
CA VAL A 18 -11.87 4.12 2.17
C VAL A 18 -13.15 3.34 2.45
N LYS A 19 -14.28 3.89 2.04
CA LYS A 19 -15.59 3.35 2.38
C LYS A 19 -16.48 3.15 1.15
N ASN A 20 -17.25 2.06 1.13
CA ASN A 20 -18.28 1.79 0.12
C ASN A 20 -17.73 1.81 -1.32
N VAL A 21 -16.66 1.05 -1.56
CA VAL A 21 -15.98 1.01 -2.86
C VAL A 21 -16.21 -0.33 -3.57
N ALA A 22 -16.22 -0.31 -4.90
CA ALA A 22 -16.28 -1.52 -5.72
C ALA A 22 -15.06 -1.57 -6.65
N PHE A 23 -14.37 -2.71 -6.66
CA PHE A 23 -13.29 -3.00 -7.59
C PHE A 23 -13.74 -4.16 -8.48
N SER A 24 -13.70 -3.99 -9.81
CA SER A 24 -14.02 -5.06 -10.76
C SER A 24 -12.88 -5.25 -11.78
N GLY A 25 -12.47 -6.50 -11.98
CA GLY A 25 -11.46 -6.88 -12.99
C GLY A 25 -10.04 -6.30 -12.76
N THR A 26 -9.73 -5.80 -11.56
CA THR A 26 -8.45 -5.15 -11.28
C THR A 26 -7.37 -6.15 -10.84
N THR A 27 -6.10 -5.80 -11.06
CA THR A 27 -4.99 -6.60 -10.54
C THR A 27 -4.93 -6.56 -9.01
N ASN A 28 -5.28 -5.43 -8.39
CA ASN A 28 -5.34 -5.29 -6.94
C ASN A 28 -6.58 -4.49 -6.54
N GLY A 29 -7.18 -4.82 -5.40
CA GLY A 29 -8.21 -4.01 -4.77
C GLY A 29 -7.56 -3.00 -3.83
N LEU A 30 -7.56 -3.31 -2.54
CA LEU A 30 -6.93 -2.47 -1.51
C LEU A 30 -5.45 -2.84 -1.38
N ARG A 31 -4.58 -1.85 -1.59
CA ARG A 31 -3.13 -2.05 -1.53
C ARG A 31 -2.45 -1.07 -0.59
N ILE A 32 -1.60 -1.58 0.30
CA ILE A 32 -0.58 -0.80 1.03
C ILE A 32 0.78 -1.29 0.56
N LYS A 33 1.68 -0.37 0.19
CA LYS A 33 3.02 -0.74 -0.28
C LYS A 33 4.10 0.16 0.31
N SER A 34 5.21 -0.41 0.75
CA SER A 34 6.41 0.30 1.20
C SER A 34 7.68 -0.38 0.71
N TRP A 35 8.74 0.40 0.51
CA TRP A 35 10.09 -0.08 0.25
C TRP A 35 10.67 -0.72 1.51
N GLU A 36 11.54 -1.73 1.35
CA GLU A 36 12.27 -2.41 2.44
C GLU A 36 13.46 -1.55 2.90
N ARG A 37 13.16 -0.44 3.56
CA ARG A 37 14.14 0.52 4.05
C ARG A 37 13.74 1.02 5.43
N SER A 38 14.72 1.24 6.30
CA SER A 38 14.60 2.11 7.46
C SER A 38 14.11 3.51 7.06
N SER A 39 12.90 3.88 7.51
CA SER A 39 12.29 5.18 7.23
C SER A 39 11.48 5.68 8.43
N ASN A 40 11.35 7.00 8.59
CA ASN A 40 10.42 7.59 9.54
C ASN A 40 8.97 7.64 9.02
N GLY A 41 8.74 7.25 7.76
CA GLY A 41 7.41 7.12 7.17
C GLY A 41 6.57 6.06 7.88
N PHE A 42 5.25 6.28 7.93
CA PHE A 42 4.31 5.35 8.57
C PHE A 42 2.99 5.28 7.81
N ALA A 43 2.24 4.20 8.00
CA ALA A 43 0.82 4.11 7.65
C ALA A 43 0.05 3.66 8.89
N LYS A 44 -0.79 4.53 9.48
CA LYS A 44 -1.53 4.21 10.72
C LYS A 44 -2.97 4.72 10.66
N GLN A 45 -3.87 4.10 11.42
CA GLN A 45 -5.30 4.47 11.43
C GLN A 45 -5.89 4.48 10.02
N ILE A 46 -5.69 3.38 9.28
CA ILE A 46 -6.27 3.15 7.95
C ILE A 46 -7.48 2.25 8.12
N LEU A 47 -8.65 2.71 7.69
CA LEU A 47 -9.89 1.94 7.69
C LEU A 47 -10.33 1.67 6.25
N PHE A 48 -10.58 0.41 5.94
CA PHE A 48 -11.27 -0.01 4.73
C PHE A 48 -12.61 -0.64 5.13
N ASP A 49 -13.73 -0.06 4.70
CA ASP A 49 -15.08 -0.43 5.14
C ASP A 49 -16.03 -0.57 3.95
N GLY A 50 -16.76 -1.68 3.83
CA GLY A 50 -17.69 -1.90 2.73
C GLY A 50 -17.02 -1.95 1.35
N ALA A 51 -16.04 -2.81 1.14
CA ALA A 51 -15.40 -3.00 -0.17
C ALA A 51 -15.96 -4.24 -0.89
N THR A 52 -16.49 -4.05 -2.10
CA THR A 52 -16.90 -5.13 -3.01
C THR A 52 -15.77 -5.44 -3.99
N MET A 53 -15.42 -6.71 -4.13
CA MET A 53 -14.32 -7.19 -4.98
C MET A 53 -14.90 -8.19 -5.98
N ASP A 54 -14.97 -7.80 -7.25
CA ASP A 54 -15.47 -8.64 -8.34
C ASP A 54 -14.33 -8.97 -9.32
N ASN A 55 -13.99 -10.25 -9.45
CA ASN A 55 -12.89 -10.69 -10.33
C ASN A 55 -11.57 -9.90 -10.13
N VAL A 56 -11.25 -9.55 -8.88
CA VAL A 56 -10.01 -8.85 -8.52
C VAL A 56 -8.91 -9.87 -8.23
N LYS A 57 -7.76 -9.76 -8.90
CA LYS A 57 -6.69 -10.76 -8.79
C LYS A 57 -6.07 -10.81 -7.39
N ASN A 58 -5.82 -9.64 -6.79
CA ASN A 58 -5.31 -9.52 -5.41
C ASN A 58 -6.23 -8.57 -4.61
N PRO A 59 -7.32 -9.07 -4.00
CA PRO A 59 -8.32 -8.21 -3.37
C PRO A 59 -7.75 -7.28 -2.29
N ILE A 60 -6.87 -7.79 -1.44
CA ILE A 60 -6.17 -7.02 -0.40
C ILE A 60 -4.71 -7.46 -0.38
N ILE A 61 -3.77 -6.52 -0.43
CA ILE A 61 -2.34 -6.80 -0.35
C ILE A 61 -1.59 -5.71 0.43
N ILE A 62 -0.72 -6.17 1.33
CA ILE A 62 0.25 -5.33 2.04
C ILE A 62 1.64 -5.84 1.68
N ASP A 63 2.44 -4.97 1.08
CA ASP A 63 3.73 -5.30 0.48
C ASP A 63 4.80 -4.38 1.05
N GLN A 64 5.59 -4.87 2.00
CA GLN A 64 6.69 -4.10 2.62
C GLN A 64 8.04 -4.28 1.91
N HIS A 65 8.06 -5.06 0.83
CA HIS A 65 9.24 -5.32 -0.01
C HIS A 65 9.03 -4.72 -1.40
N TYR A 66 8.29 -3.60 -1.48
CA TYR A 66 7.93 -3.00 -2.75
C TYR A 66 9.18 -2.48 -3.45
N CYS A 67 9.63 -3.22 -4.46
CA CYS A 67 10.70 -2.80 -5.35
C CYS A 67 10.22 -2.88 -6.82
N PRO A 68 9.70 -1.77 -7.37
CA PRO A 68 9.27 -1.76 -8.76
C PRO A 68 10.45 -2.02 -9.68
N HIS A 69 10.26 -2.95 -10.63
CA HIS A 69 11.26 -3.37 -11.63
C HIS A 69 12.55 -4.00 -11.07
N ASN A 70 12.60 -4.31 -9.78
CA ASN A 70 13.81 -4.76 -9.09
C ASN A 70 15.00 -3.79 -9.23
N GLU A 71 14.73 -2.49 -9.38
CA GLU A 71 15.75 -1.46 -9.53
C GLU A 71 15.86 -0.60 -8.28
N GLY A 72 17.08 -0.44 -7.76
CA GLY A 72 17.34 0.41 -6.60
C GLY A 72 16.67 -0.08 -5.31
N CYS A 73 16.40 -1.39 -5.21
CA CYS A 73 15.81 -1.99 -4.02
C CYS A 73 16.74 -1.79 -2.82
N PRO A 74 16.29 -1.15 -1.74
CA PRO A 74 16.99 -1.19 -0.47
C PRO A 74 16.97 -2.64 0.06
N THR A 75 18.06 -3.05 0.70
CA THR A 75 18.27 -4.40 1.26
C THR A 75 18.47 -4.35 2.77
N GLU A 76 17.96 -3.31 3.42
CA GLU A 76 18.14 -3.10 4.86
C GLU A 76 17.16 -3.94 5.69
#